data_AF-A0AAQ6IVE4-F1
#
_entry.id   AF-A0AAQ6IVE4-F1
#
_cell.length_a   1.000
_cell.length_b   1.000
_cell.length_c   1.000
_cell.angle_alpha   90.00
_cell.angle_beta   90.00
_cell.angle_gamma   90.00
#
_symmetry.space_group_name_H-M   'P 1'
#
loop_
_entity.id
_entity.type
_entity.pdbx_description
1 polymer ?
#
loop_
_entity_poly.entity_id
_entity_poly.type
_entity_poly.pdbx_seq_one_letter_code
_entity_poly.pdbx_strand_id
1 'polypeptide(L)'
;MTNSSVLYLLLMLGFFTKDVCLTSVVQTLQTVMAAVGEEAHFSCQLMESKDVLQVTWQKILPDQDKNMAAYNKYYGQRVNSDFIDKVKFRDVGLKNCSIV
;
A
#
# COMPACT_ATOMS: atom_id res chain seq x y z
N MET A 1 -3.15 -10.03 -51.56
CA MET A 1 -1.85 -9.85 -50.86
C MET A 1 -2.06 -9.01 -49.61
N THR A 2 -2.80 -9.51 -48.62
CA THR A 2 -3.28 -8.66 -47.52
C THR A 2 -3.38 -9.37 -46.16
N ASN A 3 -3.38 -10.70 -46.11
CA ASN A 3 -3.47 -11.42 -44.83
C ASN A 3 -2.13 -11.50 -44.09
N SER A 4 -1.02 -11.66 -44.81
CA SER A 4 0.31 -11.80 -44.18
C SER A 4 0.80 -10.48 -43.56
N SER A 5 0.58 -9.36 -44.25
CA SER A 5 0.95 -8.02 -43.76
C SER A 5 0.11 -7.57 -42.56
N VAL A 6 -1.18 -7.90 -42.54
CA VAL A 6 -2.08 -7.61 -41.41
C VAL A 6 -1.73 -8.48 -40.19
N LEU A 7 -1.39 -9.75 -40.40
CA LEU A 7 -0.93 -10.65 -39.34
C LEU A 7 0.40 -10.17 -38.72
N TYR A 8 1.33 -9.70 -39.55
CA TYR A 8 2.58 -9.09 -39.09
C TYR A 8 2.33 -7.84 -38.24
N LEU A 9 1.39 -6.97 -38.65
CA LEU A 9 1.04 -5.76 -37.90
C LEU A 9 0.45 -6.09 -36.51
N LEU A 10 -0.40 -7.10 -36.43
CA LEU A 10 -1.03 -7.57 -35.18
C LEU A 10 -0.01 -8.21 -34.23
N LEU A 11 0.95 -8.98 -34.76
CA LEU A 11 2.05 -9.55 -33.97
C LEU A 11 2.93 -8.47 -33.35
N MET A 12 3.26 -7.41 -34.10
CA MET A 12 4.10 -6.30 -33.58
C MET A 12 3.42 -5.45 -32.51
N LEU A 13 2.07 -5.38 -32.50
CA LEU A 13 1.29 -4.72 -31.45
C LEU A 13 1.14 -5.58 -30.17
N GLY A 14 1.35 -6.89 -30.26
CA GLY A 14 1.20 -7.83 -29.14
C GLY A 14 2.39 -7.96 -28.18
N PHE A 15 3.53 -7.32 -28.47
CA PHE A 15 4.79 -7.51 -27.72
C PHE A 15 5.17 -6.35 -26.77
N PHE A 16 4.30 -5.38 -26.53
CA PHE A 16 4.59 -4.27 -25.62
C PHE A 16 3.49 -3.99 -24.60
N THR A 17 3.02 -5.01 -23.91
CA THR A 17 2.73 -4.84 -22.48
C THR A 17 3.93 -5.36 -21.72
N LYS A 18 5.01 -4.56 -21.70
CA LYS A 18 5.94 -4.64 -20.58
C LYS A 18 5.12 -4.19 -19.37
N ASP A 19 4.49 -5.15 -18.71
CA ASP A 19 4.01 -4.98 -17.35
C ASP A 19 5.28 -4.71 -16.53
N VAL A 20 5.66 -3.43 -16.47
CA VAL A 20 6.68 -2.95 -15.55
C VAL A 20 6.01 -3.13 -14.20
N CYS A 21 6.18 -4.32 -13.62
CA CYS A 21 5.93 -4.53 -12.21
C CYS A 21 6.85 -3.53 -11.50
N LEU A 22 6.31 -2.37 -11.09
CA LEU A 22 6.98 -1.52 -10.14
C LEU A 22 7.17 -2.41 -8.91
N THR A 23 8.39 -2.89 -8.69
CA THR A 23 8.79 -3.47 -7.42
C THR A 23 8.64 -2.36 -6.39
N SER A 24 7.47 -2.32 -5.73
CA SER A 24 7.22 -1.39 -4.64
C SER A 24 8.18 -1.72 -3.51
N VAL A 25 8.87 -0.69 -3.00
CA VAL A 25 9.79 -0.81 -1.85
C VAL A 25 9.05 -1.33 -0.61
N VAL A 26 7.72 -1.16 -0.57
CA VAL A 26 6.83 -1.65 0.48
C VAL A 26 5.82 -2.63 -0.11
N GLN A 27 5.76 -3.84 0.43
CA GLN A 27 4.74 -4.83 0.17
C GLN A 27 3.53 -4.58 1.07
N THR A 28 2.33 -4.61 0.50
CA THR A 28 1.05 -4.45 1.20
C THR A 28 -0.04 -5.19 0.43
N LEU A 29 -1.18 -5.45 1.06
CA LEU A 29 -2.37 -5.87 0.33
C LEU A 29 -2.90 -4.68 -0.48
N GLN A 30 -3.15 -4.89 -1.78
CA GLN A 30 -3.59 -3.81 -2.68
C GLN A 30 -4.99 -3.29 -2.32
N THR A 31 -5.90 -4.21 -2.01
CA THR A 31 -7.28 -3.90 -1.61
C THR A 31 -7.66 -4.78 -0.43
N VAL A 32 -8.08 -4.15 0.65
CA VAL A 32 -8.68 -4.81 1.82
C VAL A 32 -10.12 -4.32 1.91
N MET A 33 -11.07 -5.25 2.05
CA MET A 33 -12.50 -4.93 2.16
C MET A 33 -13.04 -5.55 3.45
N ALA A 34 -13.92 -4.80 4.11
CA ALA A 34 -14.70 -5.25 5.25
C ALA A 34 -16.13 -4.70 5.11
N ALA A 35 -17.10 -5.36 5.74
CA ALA A 35 -18.44 -4.81 5.85
C ALA A 35 -18.43 -3.58 6.78
N VAL A 36 -19.41 -2.69 6.61
CA VAL A 36 -19.54 -1.52 7.49
C VAL A 36 -19.76 -1.98 8.93
N GLY A 37 -18.90 -1.54 9.85
CA GLY A 37 -18.94 -1.92 11.27
C GLY A 37 -18.03 -3.10 11.63
N GLU A 38 -17.50 -3.81 10.64
CA GLU A 38 -16.52 -4.88 10.84
C GLU A 38 -15.07 -4.35 10.78
N GLU A 39 -14.14 -5.17 11.26
CA GLU A 39 -12.72 -4.88 11.27
C GLU A 39 -12.07 -5.03 9.88
N ALA A 40 -11.19 -4.09 9.52
CA ALA A 40 -10.38 -4.16 8.30
C ALA A 40 -8.89 -4.22 8.66
N HIS A 41 -8.23 -5.33 8.31
CA HIS A 41 -6.83 -5.53 8.67
C HIS A 41 -5.89 -5.05 7.57
N PHE A 42 -5.07 -4.05 7.88
CA PHE A 42 -4.05 -3.53 6.98
C PHE A 42 -2.65 -3.91 7.48
N SER A 43 -1.77 -4.30 6.57
CA SER A 43 -0.39 -4.64 6.87
C SER A 43 0.54 -4.13 5.78
N CYS A 44 1.73 -3.69 6.20
CA CYS A 44 2.80 -3.30 5.30
C CYS A 44 4.13 -3.91 5.73
N GLN A 45 4.95 -4.27 4.75
CA GLN A 45 6.29 -4.82 4.92
C GLN A 45 7.28 -4.10 4.01
N LEU A 46 8.32 -3.52 4.60
CA LEU A 46 9.45 -2.96 3.86
C LEU A 46 10.32 -4.10 3.32
N MET A 47 10.48 -4.15 2.00
CA MET A 47 11.19 -5.23 1.30
C MET A 47 12.70 -5.03 1.30
N GLU A 48 13.14 -3.79 1.27
CA GLU A 48 14.56 -3.42 1.28
C GLU A 48 15.04 -2.99 2.66
N SER A 49 16.32 -3.22 2.96
CA SER A 49 16.93 -2.65 4.17
C SER A 49 17.14 -1.15 4.00
N LYS A 50 16.41 -0.34 4.78
CA LYS A 50 16.57 1.11 4.89
C LYS A 50 16.53 1.49 6.37
N ASP A 51 17.21 2.56 6.76
CA ASP A 51 17.07 3.14 8.12
C ASP A 51 15.78 3.96 8.20
N VAL A 52 14.64 3.27 8.28
CA VAL A 52 13.32 3.89 8.43
C VAL A 52 13.19 4.45 9.84
N LEU A 53 12.68 5.68 9.96
CA LEU A 53 12.47 6.33 11.26
C LEU A 53 11.01 6.28 11.73
N GLN A 54 10.06 6.15 10.79
CA GLN A 54 8.64 6.17 11.10
C GLN A 54 7.82 5.44 10.04
N VAL A 55 6.76 4.76 10.49
CA VAL A 55 5.65 4.29 9.68
C VAL A 55 4.43 5.14 10.02
N THR A 56 3.75 5.68 9.01
CA THR A 56 2.54 6.49 9.19
C THR A 56 1.39 5.85 8.42
N TRP A 57 0.28 5.63 9.10
CA TRP A 57 -1.00 5.23 8.49
C TRP A 57 -1.82 6.49 8.22
N GLN A 58 -2.22 6.67 6.96
CA GLN A 58 -2.95 7.86 6.52
C GLN A 58 -4.27 7.44 5.87
N LYS A 59 -5.33 8.19 6.17
CA LYS A 59 -6.59 8.15 5.44
C LYS A 59 -6.53 9.20 4.34
N ILE A 60 -6.55 8.74 3.09
CA ILE A 60 -6.59 9.63 1.93
C ILE A 60 -8.02 10.17 1.78
N LEU A 61 -8.15 11.49 1.66
CA LEU A 61 -9.43 12.18 1.52
C LEU A 61 -9.38 13.16 0.34
N PRO A 62 -10.52 13.54 -0.26
CA PRO A 62 -10.54 14.47 -1.38
C PRO A 62 -9.90 15.84 -1.07
N ASP A 63 -10.09 16.35 0.15
CA ASP A 63 -9.62 17.67 0.54
C ASP A 63 -8.22 17.63 1.18
N GLN A 64 -8.05 16.77 2.20
CA GLN A 64 -6.83 16.68 2.96
C GLN A 64 -6.65 15.31 3.61
N ASP A 65 -5.51 14.68 3.33
CA ASP A 65 -5.12 13.43 3.98
C ASP A 65 -4.98 13.60 5.49
N LYS A 66 -5.50 12.61 6.22
CA LYS A 66 -5.45 12.60 7.68
C LYS A 66 -4.55 11.49 8.19
N ASN A 67 -3.56 11.85 9.00
CA ASN A 67 -2.76 10.87 9.73
C ASN A 67 -3.64 10.18 10.76
N MET A 68 -3.73 8.86 10.69
CA MET A 68 -4.51 8.03 11.60
C MET A 68 -3.68 7.62 12.80
N ALA A 69 -2.51 7.04 12.51
CA ALA A 69 -1.58 6.54 13.50
C ALA A 69 -0.15 6.57 12.95
N ALA A 70 0.83 6.65 13.83
CA ALA A 70 2.23 6.55 13.48
C ALA A 70 3.00 5.70 14.49
N TYR A 71 3.93 4.89 14.01
CA TYR A 71 4.97 4.28 14.83
C TYR A 71 6.31 4.91 14.50
N ASN A 72 6.92 5.54 15.49
CA ASN A 72 8.22 6.19 15.36
C ASN A 72 9.28 5.47 16.20
N LYS A 73 10.50 5.35 15.66
CA LYS A 73 11.64 4.69 16.31
C LYS A 73 11.94 5.21 17.72
N TYR A 74 11.73 6.51 17.96
CA TYR A 74 12.09 7.18 19.21
C TYR A 74 10.89 7.48 20.10
N TYR A 75 9.74 7.81 19.50
CA TYR A 75 8.54 8.22 20.23
C TYR A 75 7.49 7.11 20.39
N GLY A 76 7.72 5.94 19.81
CA GLY A 76 6.80 4.80 19.89
C GLY A 76 5.52 5.02 19.08
N GLN A 77 4.44 4.39 19.52
CA GLN A 77 3.15 4.41 18.86
C GLN A 77 2.34 5.65 19.24
N ARG A 78 1.70 6.27 18.27
CA ARG A 78 0.76 7.37 18.47
C ARG A 78 -0.47 7.17 17.59
N VAL A 79 -1.65 7.25 18.17
CA VAL A 79 -2.93 7.32 17.45
C VAL A 79 -3.44 8.74 17.57
N ASN A 80 -3.85 9.35 16.46
CA ASN A 80 -4.41 10.70 16.49
C ASN A 80 -5.81 10.70 17.11
N SER A 81 -6.18 11.82 17.75
CA SER A 81 -7.42 11.95 18.53
C SER A 81 -8.68 11.52 17.78
N ASP A 82 -8.79 11.89 16.51
CA ASP A 82 -9.95 11.57 15.65
C ASP A 82 -10.14 10.06 15.41
N PHE A 83 -9.09 9.27 15.67
CA PHE A 83 -8.98 7.84 15.38
C PHE A 83 -8.80 6.98 16.63
N ILE A 84 -8.87 7.57 17.84
CA ILE A 84 -8.95 6.82 19.08
C ILE A 84 -10.17 5.88 19.01
N ASP A 85 -9.99 4.64 19.48
CA ASP A 85 -10.95 3.52 19.43
C ASP A 85 -11.38 3.05 18.03
N LYS A 86 -10.89 3.69 16.95
CA LYS A 86 -11.16 3.30 15.56
C LYS A 86 -9.98 2.61 14.89
N VAL A 87 -8.77 2.77 15.45
CA VAL A 87 -7.53 2.20 14.91
C VAL A 87 -6.72 1.63 16.06
N LYS A 88 -6.25 0.40 15.91
CA LYS A 88 -5.34 -0.26 16.83
C LYS A 88 -4.18 -0.86 16.05
N PHE A 89 -2.97 -0.69 16.58
CA PHE A 89 -1.83 -1.42 16.06
C PHE A 89 -1.92 -2.89 16.47
N ARG A 90 -1.64 -3.79 15.53
CA ARG A 90 -1.51 -5.22 15.78
C ARG A 90 -0.05 -5.64 15.80
N ASP A 91 0.72 -5.22 14.80
CA ASP A 91 2.18 -5.37 14.73
C ASP A 91 2.85 -4.00 14.68
N VAL A 92 3.94 -3.85 15.43
CA VAL A 92 4.64 -2.58 15.61
C VAL A 92 6.09 -2.74 15.21
N GLY A 93 6.46 -2.13 14.09
CA GLY A 93 7.81 -2.21 13.58
C GLY A 93 8.04 -1.26 12.42
N LEU A 94 9.32 -0.94 12.20
CA LEU A 94 9.74 -0.09 11.08
C LEU A 94 9.84 -0.88 9.76
N LYS A 95 10.02 -2.21 9.87
CA LYS A 95 10.01 -3.14 8.74
C LYS A 95 8.63 -3.75 8.50
N ASN A 96 7.95 -4.20 9.55
CA ASN A 96 6.60 -4.76 9.48
C ASN A 96 5.71 -3.97 10.42
N CYS A 97 4.56 -3.50 9.93
CA CYS A 97 3.59 -2.77 10.72
C CYS A 97 2.18 -3.16 10.26
N SER A 98 1.26 -3.29 11.20
CA SER A 98 -0.13 -3.61 10.88
C SER A 98 -1.10 -2.89 11.82
N ILE A 99 -2.27 -2.55 11.27
CA ILE A 99 -3.38 -1.94 11.99
C ILE A 99 -4.69 -2.66 11.71
N VAL A 100 -5.63 -2.47 12.62
CA VAL A 100 -7.04 -2.81 12.49
C VAL A 100 -7.90 -1.61 12.83
#